data_AF-A0A5B7F0Q7-F1
#
_entry.id   AF-A0A5B7F0Q7-F1
#
_cell.length_a   1.000
_cell.length_b   1.000
_cell.length_c   1.000
_cell.angle_alpha   90.00
_cell.angle_beta   90.00
_cell.angle_gamma   90.00
#
_symmetry.space_group_name_H-M   'P 1'
#
loop_
_entity.id
_entity.type
_entity.pdbx_description
1 polymer ?
#
loop_
_entity_poly.entity_id
_entity_poly.type
_entity_poly.pdbx_seq_one_letter_code
_entity_poly.pdbx_strand_id
1 'polypeptide(L)'
;MRSPTDEVETCGDSAASSSSCGPFSFTPTRVILVPSSKDVCSPMVYPTPPYDVAGNFTCVSDPALLNIEGTVVAFTATDILFHLGKEEISSASHDRLVRLTRHILKQRSLYPLYPPHESMCVVMEQLENYVHLPYKPHLLVIPSDLRYFAKFA
;
A
#
# COMPACT_ATOMS: atom_id res chain seq x y z
N MET A 1 -21.43 24.46 0.12
CA MET A 1 -20.41 24.91 -0.85
C MET A 1 -19.09 25.13 -0.12
N ARG A 2 -18.21 24.14 -0.14
CA ARG A 2 -16.77 24.26 0.06
C ARG A 2 -16.16 23.09 -0.70
N SER A 3 -15.40 23.40 -1.74
CA SER A 3 -14.65 22.44 -2.55
C SER A 3 -13.42 21.95 -1.77
N PRO A 4 -13.15 20.65 -1.70
CA PRO A 4 -11.85 20.14 -1.28
C PRO A 4 -10.87 20.38 -2.42
N THR A 5 -9.91 21.25 -2.19
CA THR A 5 -8.73 21.45 -3.04
C THR A 5 -7.87 20.20 -3.03
N ASP A 6 -7.31 19.89 -4.20
CA ASP A 6 -6.30 18.88 -4.45
C ASP A 6 -5.16 18.94 -3.42
N GLU A 7 -5.03 17.91 -2.59
CA GLU A 7 -3.75 17.55 -1.98
C GLU A 7 -3.31 16.22 -2.61
N VAL A 8 -2.89 16.33 -3.87
CA VAL A 8 -1.93 15.38 -4.42
C VAL A 8 -0.65 15.61 -3.63
N GLU A 9 -0.19 14.62 -2.90
CA GLU A 9 1.12 14.64 -2.26
C GLU A 9 2.18 14.69 -3.38
N THR A 10 2.49 15.91 -3.82
CA THR A 10 3.59 16.19 -4.71
C THR A 10 4.86 16.03 -3.89
N CYS A 11 5.66 15.01 -4.23
CA CYS A 11 7.06 14.93 -3.84
C CYS A 11 7.70 16.31 -4.10
N GLY A 12 8.00 17.03 -3.02
CA GLY A 12 8.72 18.29 -3.10
C GLY A 12 10.15 18.02 -3.57
N ASP A 13 10.43 18.34 -4.83
CA ASP A 13 11.79 18.44 -5.33
C ASP A 13 12.48 19.61 -4.63
N SER A 14 13.45 19.31 -3.76
CA SER A 14 14.50 20.24 -3.37
C SER A 14 15.79 19.48 -3.13
N ALA A 15 16.78 19.83 -3.95
CA ALA A 15 18.03 19.14 -4.17
C ALA A 15 18.98 19.13 -2.96
N ALA A 16 19.71 18.02 -2.80
CA ALA A 16 21.06 18.04 -2.25
C ALA A 16 21.89 16.88 -2.84
N SER A 17 22.78 17.25 -3.75
CA SER A 17 23.89 16.44 -4.22
C SER A 17 24.76 15.99 -3.05
N SER A 18 24.74 14.70 -2.73
CA SER A 18 25.86 14.03 -2.07
C SER A 18 25.93 12.59 -2.56
N SER A 19 26.94 12.31 -3.38
CA SER A 19 27.23 11.00 -3.91
C SER A 19 27.65 10.07 -2.77
N SER A 20 26.69 9.38 -2.15
CA SER A 20 26.98 8.28 -1.24
C SER A 20 27.13 7.00 -2.07
N CYS A 21 28.35 6.45 -2.03
CA CYS A 21 28.73 5.24 -2.74
C CYS A 21 28.14 4.02 -2.02
N GLY A 22 26.84 3.76 -2.21
CA GLY A 22 26.21 2.50 -1.85
C GLY A 22 26.37 1.45 -2.96
N PRO A 23 26.17 0.14 -2.67
CA PRO A 23 26.33 -0.95 -3.64
C PRO A 23 25.37 -0.88 -4.86
N PHE A 24 24.46 0.08 -4.88
CA PHE A 24 23.49 0.33 -5.96
C PHE A 24 23.80 1.59 -6.81
N SER A 25 24.98 2.22 -6.65
CA SER A 25 25.33 3.47 -7.33
C SER A 25 25.50 3.37 -8.85
N PHE A 26 25.43 2.16 -9.44
CA PHE A 26 25.69 1.91 -10.86
C PHE A 26 24.51 1.33 -11.66
N THR A 27 23.35 1.10 -11.06
CA THR A 27 22.18 0.57 -11.77
C THR A 27 21.12 1.66 -11.98
N PRO A 28 20.52 1.81 -13.18
CA PRO A 28 19.43 2.75 -13.43
C PRO A 28 18.10 2.34 -12.74
N THR A 29 18.13 1.31 -11.89
CA THR A 29 16.97 0.77 -11.19
C THR A 29 16.58 1.68 -10.02
N ARG A 30 15.35 2.21 -10.07
CA ARG A 30 14.75 2.90 -8.92
C ARG A 30 14.19 1.86 -7.96
N VAL A 31 14.59 1.94 -6.69
CA VAL A 31 14.12 1.03 -5.64
C VAL A 31 13.16 1.78 -4.73
N ILE A 32 12.01 1.18 -4.47
CA ILE A 32 10.95 1.74 -3.63
C ILE A 32 10.80 0.84 -2.42
N LEU A 33 10.92 1.43 -1.23
CA LEU A 33 10.83 0.72 0.03
C LEU A 33 9.49 1.02 0.68
N VAL A 34 8.75 -0.03 0.98
CA VAL A 34 7.45 0.00 1.63
C VAL A 34 7.60 -0.69 2.98
N PRO A 35 7.26 -0.03 4.10
CA PRO A 35 7.37 -0.61 5.43
C PRO A 35 6.28 -1.65 5.67
N SER A 36 6.50 -2.51 6.66
CA SER A 36 5.46 -3.35 7.24
C SER A 36 5.33 -3.07 8.73
N SER A 37 4.12 -3.13 9.27
CA SER A 37 3.89 -3.12 10.72
C SER A 37 4.52 -4.31 11.44
N LYS A 38 4.96 -5.35 10.70
CA LYS A 38 5.70 -6.50 11.21
C LYS A 38 7.22 -6.28 11.28
N ASP A 39 7.73 -5.18 10.72
CA ASP A 39 9.16 -4.90 10.75
C ASP A 39 9.59 -4.40 12.12
N VAL A 40 10.62 -5.03 12.69
CA VAL A 40 11.17 -4.65 14.00
C VAL A 40 11.69 -3.21 14.00
N CYS A 41 12.15 -2.71 12.85
CA CYS A 41 12.69 -1.37 12.69
C CYS A 41 11.64 -0.29 12.43
N SER A 42 10.36 -0.66 12.31
CA SER A 42 9.25 0.25 12.02
C SER A 42 8.29 0.32 13.21
N PRO A 43 7.55 1.43 13.40
CA PRO A 43 6.44 1.46 14.34
C PRO A 43 5.42 0.35 14.03
N MET A 44 5.03 -0.41 15.06
CA MET A 44 4.02 -1.47 14.95
C MET A 44 2.60 -0.88 14.93
N VAL A 45 2.34 -0.01 13.95
CA VAL A 45 1.04 0.66 13.74
C VAL A 45 0.72 0.71 12.25
N TYR A 46 -0.57 0.70 11.93
CA TYR A 46 -1.10 0.87 10.58
C TYR A 46 -2.05 2.08 10.56
N PRO A 47 -1.96 2.99 9.58
CA PRO A 47 -0.93 3.08 8.53
C PRO A 47 0.50 3.20 9.09
N THR A 48 1.47 2.62 8.39
CA THR A 48 2.88 2.59 8.81
C THR A 48 3.67 3.69 8.09
N PRO A 49 4.40 4.55 8.82
CA PRO A 49 5.15 5.65 8.21
C PRO A 49 6.34 5.15 7.36
N PRO A 50 6.79 5.92 6.36
CA PRO A 50 7.96 5.56 5.55
C PRO A 50 9.22 5.34 6.39
N TYR A 51 10.13 4.49 5.92
CA TYR A 51 11.43 4.35 6.57
C TYR A 51 12.27 5.62 6.45
N ASP A 52 12.96 5.97 7.53
CA ASP A 52 14.01 6.99 7.56
C ASP A 52 15.38 6.31 7.37
N VAL A 53 15.72 6.01 6.11
CA VAL A 53 16.98 5.35 5.74
C VAL A 53 17.73 6.16 4.69
N ALA A 54 19.04 6.28 4.86
CA ALA A 54 19.92 6.92 3.89
C ALA A 54 20.22 5.98 2.69
N GLY A 55 20.31 6.56 1.50
CA GLY A 55 20.68 5.83 0.27
C GLY A 55 19.86 6.25 -0.94
N ASN A 56 20.02 5.53 -2.05
CA ASN A 56 19.28 5.77 -3.30
C ASN A 56 17.94 5.02 -3.30
N PHE A 57 17.12 5.23 -2.28
CA PHE A 57 15.82 4.59 -2.12
C PHE A 57 14.70 5.64 -2.08
N THR A 58 13.56 5.31 -2.66
CA THR A 58 12.31 6.06 -2.44
C THR A 58 11.50 5.35 -1.38
N CYS A 59 11.52 5.86 -0.15
CA CYS A 59 10.70 5.33 0.94
C CYS A 59 9.30 5.92 0.89
N VAL A 60 8.28 5.07 1.03
CA VAL A 60 6.85 5.45 1.02
C VAL A 60 6.15 4.80 2.22
N SER A 61 4.94 5.23 2.55
CA SER A 61 4.15 4.64 3.64
C SER A 61 3.57 3.27 3.26
N ASP A 62 3.09 2.53 4.26
CA ASP A 62 2.13 1.43 4.07
C ASP A 62 0.75 1.82 4.61
N PRO A 63 -0.31 1.84 3.78
CA PRO A 63 -0.30 1.59 2.34
C PRO A 63 0.17 2.83 1.55
N ALA A 64 0.35 2.68 0.23
CA ALA A 64 0.60 3.81 -0.66
C ALA A 64 0.09 3.60 -2.10
N LEU A 65 -0.08 4.73 -2.77
CA LEU A 65 -0.46 4.85 -4.18
C LEU A 65 0.64 5.62 -4.90
N LEU A 66 1.25 5.02 -5.92
CA LEU A 66 2.38 5.61 -6.62
C LEU A 66 2.09 5.75 -8.11
N ASN A 67 2.44 6.90 -8.68
CA ASN A 67 2.44 7.11 -10.12
C ASN A 67 3.83 6.86 -10.70
N ILE A 68 3.98 5.77 -11.47
CA ILE A 68 5.20 5.44 -12.21
C ILE A 68 4.94 5.73 -13.69
N GLU A 69 5.41 6.89 -14.16
CA GLU A 69 5.33 7.30 -15.57
C GLU A 69 3.91 7.19 -16.17
N GLY A 70 2.89 7.58 -15.40
CA GLY A 70 1.47 7.51 -15.80
C GLY A 70 0.78 6.22 -15.38
N THR A 71 1.52 5.19 -14.95
CA THR A 71 0.97 3.96 -14.40
C THR A 71 0.80 4.09 -12.90
N VAL A 72 -0.44 4.27 -12.46
CA VAL A 72 -0.76 4.26 -11.03
C VAL A 72 -0.79 2.84 -10.47
N VAL A 73 0.09 2.59 -9.50
CA VAL A 73 0.23 1.35 -8.75
C VAL A 73 -0.22 1.58 -7.31
N ALA A 74 -1.17 0.78 -6.84
CA ALA A 74 -1.55 0.73 -5.42
C ALA A 74 -0.90 -0.48 -4.77
N PHE A 75 -0.40 -0.33 -3.55
CA PHE A 75 0.18 -1.44 -2.82
C PHE A 75 0.03 -1.27 -1.31
N THR A 76 0.10 -2.40 -0.62
CA THR A 76 0.19 -2.48 0.83
C THR A 76 1.07 -3.66 1.21
N ALA A 77 1.79 -3.57 2.33
CA ALA A 77 2.52 -4.70 2.92
C ALA A 77 1.62 -5.56 3.82
N THR A 78 0.45 -5.05 4.18
CA THR A 78 -0.52 -5.75 5.03
C THR A 78 -1.26 -6.85 4.26
N ASP A 79 -1.38 -8.04 4.85
CA ASP A 79 -2.05 -9.20 4.23
C ASP A 79 -3.59 -9.10 4.33
N ILE A 80 -4.14 -8.09 3.67
CA ILE A 80 -5.58 -7.82 3.68
C ILE A 80 -6.39 -8.95 3.00
N LEU A 81 -5.80 -9.68 2.04
CA LEU A 81 -6.49 -10.81 1.41
C LEU A 81 -6.67 -11.97 2.37
N PHE A 82 -5.65 -12.29 3.18
CA PHE A 82 -5.77 -13.31 4.21
C PHE A 82 -6.76 -12.90 5.30
N HIS A 83 -6.71 -11.63 5.73
CA HIS A 83 -7.65 -11.10 6.73
C HIS A 83 -9.11 -11.17 6.24
N LEU A 84 -9.40 -10.61 5.06
CA LEU A 84 -10.74 -10.70 4.46
C LEU A 84 -11.15 -12.16 4.25
N GLY A 85 -10.21 -13.02 3.84
CA GLY A 85 -10.49 -14.43 3.61
C GLY A 85 -11.02 -15.16 4.85
N LYS A 86 -10.60 -14.79 6.06
CA LYS A 86 -11.08 -15.41 7.30
C LYS A 86 -12.52 -15.01 7.64
N GLU A 87 -12.91 -13.78 7.31
CA GLU A 87 -14.19 -13.19 7.72
C GLU A 87 -15.25 -13.21 6.60
N GLU A 88 -14.84 -13.46 5.36
CA GLU A 88 -15.74 -13.44 4.20
C GLU A 88 -16.68 -14.65 4.17
N ILE A 89 -17.95 -14.39 3.90
CA ILE A 89 -19.00 -15.40 3.73
C ILE A 89 -19.54 -15.30 2.31
N SER A 90 -19.58 -16.43 1.60
CA SER A 90 -20.06 -16.48 0.22
C SER A 90 -20.89 -17.72 -0.06
N SER A 91 -21.94 -17.55 -0.85
CA SER A 91 -22.62 -18.65 -1.55
C SER A 91 -22.09 -18.87 -2.97
N ALA A 92 -21.13 -18.06 -3.42
CA ALA A 92 -20.63 -18.09 -4.79
C ALA A 92 -19.62 -19.22 -5.01
N SER A 93 -19.78 -19.97 -6.11
CA SER A 93 -18.82 -20.97 -6.59
C SER A 93 -17.62 -20.38 -7.35
N HIS A 94 -17.55 -19.05 -7.46
CA HIS A 94 -16.48 -18.36 -8.17
C HIS A 94 -15.16 -18.31 -7.40
N ASP A 95 -14.08 -18.01 -8.13
CA ASP A 95 -12.73 -17.83 -7.60
C ASP A 95 -12.72 -16.86 -6.41
N ARG A 96 -12.37 -17.42 -5.25
CA ARG A 96 -12.35 -16.70 -3.96
C ARG A 96 -11.39 -15.53 -3.98
N LEU A 97 -10.19 -15.67 -4.56
CA LEU A 97 -9.18 -14.59 -4.57
C LEU A 97 -9.66 -13.40 -5.38
N VAL A 98 -10.24 -13.64 -6.56
CA VAL A 98 -10.85 -12.59 -7.39
C VAL A 98 -11.94 -11.84 -6.63
N ARG A 99 -12.75 -12.56 -5.85
CA ARG A 99 -13.82 -11.98 -5.05
C ARG A 99 -13.28 -11.13 -3.90
N LEU A 100 -12.27 -11.60 -3.17
CA LEU A 100 -11.58 -10.81 -2.13
C LEU A 100 -10.96 -9.53 -2.70
N THR A 101 -10.24 -9.61 -3.82
CA THR A 101 -9.69 -8.42 -4.49
C THR A 101 -10.80 -7.46 -4.95
N ARG A 102 -11.95 -7.99 -5.37
CA ARG A 102 -13.09 -7.16 -5.75
C ARG A 102 -13.68 -6.38 -4.58
N HIS A 103 -13.65 -6.92 -3.36
CA HIS A 103 -14.07 -6.16 -2.16
C HIS A 103 -13.22 -4.92 -1.96
N ILE A 104 -11.89 -5.06 -2.03
CA ILE A 104 -10.91 -3.96 -1.95
C ILE A 104 -11.22 -2.87 -2.99
N LEU A 105 -11.35 -3.26 -4.27
CA LEU A 105 -11.61 -2.30 -5.35
C LEU A 105 -12.99 -1.62 -5.25
N LYS A 106 -14.04 -2.36 -4.88
CA LYS A 106 -15.40 -1.80 -4.76
C LYS A 106 -15.55 -0.88 -3.57
N GLN A 107 -14.90 -1.20 -2.46
CA GLN A 107 -14.93 -0.40 -1.24
C GLN A 107 -13.95 0.78 -1.30
N ARG A 108 -13.10 0.83 -2.34
CA ARG A 108 -12.12 1.91 -2.58
C ARG A 108 -11.25 2.16 -1.35
N SER A 109 -10.82 1.07 -0.73
CA SER A 109 -9.96 1.08 0.45
C SER A 109 -8.99 -0.11 0.37
N LEU A 110 -7.72 0.13 0.65
CA LEU A 110 -6.69 -0.90 0.75
C LEU A 110 -6.83 -1.74 2.04
N TYR A 111 -7.66 -1.31 2.99
CA TYR A 111 -8.02 -2.09 4.17
C TYR A 111 -9.50 -1.91 4.51
N PRO A 112 -10.43 -2.60 3.83
CA PRO A 112 -11.86 -2.41 4.03
C PRO A 112 -12.46 -3.26 5.17
N LEU A 113 -11.67 -4.11 5.83
CA LEU A 113 -12.14 -4.98 6.91
C LEU A 113 -12.28 -4.18 8.21
N TYR A 114 -13.48 -4.20 8.80
CA TYR A 114 -13.75 -3.59 10.10
C TYR A 114 -14.65 -4.50 10.96
N PRO A 115 -14.33 -4.71 12.26
CA PRO A 115 -13.10 -4.30 12.94
C PRO A 115 -11.82 -4.89 12.31
N PRO A 116 -10.64 -4.25 12.47
CA PRO A 116 -9.39 -4.82 11.97
C PRO A 116 -9.11 -6.20 12.55
N HIS A 117 -8.39 -7.04 11.81
CA HIS A 117 -7.90 -8.34 12.29
C HIS A 117 -7.09 -8.18 13.59
N GLU A 118 -7.21 -9.14 14.51
CA GLU A 118 -6.61 -9.11 15.86
C GLU A 118 -5.10 -8.87 15.89
N SER A 119 -4.39 -9.22 14.81
CA SER A 119 -2.94 -9.02 14.69
C SER A 119 -2.53 -7.60 14.27
N MET A 120 -3.48 -6.71 14.01
CA MET A 120 -3.23 -5.36 13.51
C MET A 120 -3.41 -4.34 14.63
N CYS A 121 -2.42 -3.48 14.81
CA CYS A 121 -2.58 -2.25 15.59
C CYS A 121 -2.91 -1.12 14.61
N VAL A 122 -4.13 -0.60 14.64
CA VAL A 122 -4.59 0.42 13.68
C VAL A 122 -4.86 1.74 14.40
N VAL A 123 -4.28 2.82 13.87
CA VAL A 123 -4.57 4.19 14.30
C VAL A 123 -5.77 4.69 13.50
N MET A 124 -6.95 4.60 14.09
CA MET A 124 -8.22 4.82 13.39
C MET A 124 -8.37 6.24 12.87
N GLU A 125 -7.84 7.23 13.58
CA GLU A 125 -7.88 8.64 13.18
C GLU A 125 -7.08 8.91 11.89
N GLN A 126 -6.08 8.08 11.60
CA GLN A 126 -5.25 8.22 10.42
C GLN A 126 -5.73 7.33 9.28
N LEU A 127 -6.39 6.21 9.58
CA LEU A 127 -6.76 5.18 8.62
C LEU A 127 -7.43 5.75 7.35
N GLU A 128 -8.46 6.58 7.52
CA GLU A 128 -9.24 7.14 6.41
C GLU A 128 -8.40 7.95 5.41
N ASN A 129 -7.32 8.58 5.88
CA ASN A 129 -6.47 9.44 5.06
C ASN A 129 -5.50 8.65 4.15
N TYR A 130 -5.09 7.44 4.57
CA TYR A 130 -4.05 6.68 3.86
C TYR A 130 -4.60 5.49 3.06
N VAL A 131 -5.68 4.85 3.51
CA VAL A 131 -6.17 3.62 2.85
C VAL A 131 -7.05 3.88 1.64
N HIS A 132 -7.55 5.11 1.47
CA HIS A 132 -8.54 5.44 0.45
C HIS A 132 -7.95 5.34 -0.97
N LEU A 133 -8.69 4.69 -1.86
CA LEU A 133 -8.38 4.63 -3.29
C LEU A 133 -9.24 5.66 -4.04
N PRO A 134 -8.72 6.86 -4.34
CA PRO A 134 -9.50 7.91 -5.00
C PRO A 134 -10.02 7.47 -6.37
N TYR A 135 -9.29 6.60 -7.05
CA TYR A 135 -9.65 6.01 -8.34
C TYR A 135 -9.17 4.55 -8.42
N LYS A 136 -9.62 3.82 -9.45
CA LYS A 136 -9.17 2.45 -9.69
C LYS A 136 -7.70 2.47 -10.12
N PRO A 137 -6.77 1.84 -9.40
CA PRO A 137 -5.38 1.76 -9.82
C PRO A 137 -5.23 0.89 -11.07
N HIS A 138 -4.18 1.14 -11.85
CA HIS A 138 -3.87 0.32 -13.03
C HIS A 138 -3.28 -1.03 -12.61
N LEU A 139 -2.49 -1.04 -11.53
CA LEU A 139 -1.91 -2.23 -10.93
C LEU A 139 -2.14 -2.21 -9.42
N LEU A 140 -2.56 -3.35 -8.87
CA LEU A 140 -2.75 -3.54 -7.43
C LEU A 140 -1.82 -4.67 -6.98
N VAL A 141 -0.84 -4.35 -6.13
CA VAL A 141 0.12 -5.30 -5.57
C VAL A 141 -0.25 -5.55 -4.12
N ILE A 142 -0.75 -6.75 -3.82
CA ILE A 142 -1.12 -7.15 -2.47
C ILE A 142 -0.41 -8.48 -2.16
N PRO A 143 0.74 -8.44 -1.48
CA PRO A 143 1.40 -9.63 -0.98
C PRO A 143 0.50 -10.33 0.04
N SER A 144 0.55 -11.66 0.05
CA SER A 144 -0.27 -12.49 0.93
C SER A 144 0.38 -13.86 1.14
N ASP A 145 0.15 -14.49 2.28
CA ASP A 145 0.53 -15.89 2.55
C ASP A 145 -0.34 -16.89 1.75
N LEU A 146 -1.36 -16.40 1.05
CA LEU A 146 -2.14 -17.17 0.09
C LEU A 146 -1.33 -17.51 -1.16
N ARG A 147 -1.80 -18.51 -1.93
CA ARG A 147 -1.15 -18.91 -3.19
C ARG A 147 -1.05 -17.72 -4.15
N TYR A 148 0.13 -17.52 -4.73
CA TYR A 148 0.39 -16.49 -5.74
C TYR A 148 -0.64 -16.50 -6.86
N PHE A 149 -1.02 -15.32 -7.34
CA PHE A 149 -1.94 -15.17 -8.47
C PHE A 149 -1.71 -13.85 -9.21
N ALA A 150 -2.13 -13.81 -10.47
CA ALA A 150 -2.30 -12.59 -11.24
C ALA A 150 -3.67 -12.68 -11.93
N LYS A 151 -4.51 -11.65 -11.74
CA LYS A 151 -5.88 -11.62 -12.25
C LYS A 151 -6.17 -10.24 -12.83
N PHE A 152 -6.94 -10.21 -13.89
CA PHE A 152 -7.46 -8.98 -14.47
C PHE A 152 -8.83 -8.71 -13.84
N ALA A 153 -9.00 -7.53 -13.25
CA ALA A 153 -10.18 -7.12 -12.49
C ALA A 153 -10.95 -6.00 -13.20
#